data_AF-A0A1F8TKF1-F1
#
_entry.id   AF-A0A1F8TKF1-F1
#
_cell.length_a   1.000
_cell.length_b   1.000
_cell.length_c   1.000
_cell.angle_alpha   90.00
_cell.angle_beta   90.00
_cell.angle_gamma   90.00
#
_symmetry.space_group_name_H-M   'P 1'
#
loop_
_entity.id
_entity.type
_entity.pdbx_description
1 polymer ?
#
loop_
_entity_poly.entity_id
_entity_poly.type
_entity_poly.pdbx_seq_one_letter_code
_entity_poly.pdbx_strand_id
1 'polypeptide(L)'
;MFSLTEAVVLLIHQAKLKLDALLAWPYIGMLALALLTSLFVLVDWLRQRPALADEGPPRPAWVHVVNLSFAVFVFFLAGFAFSGHWIGLNGVIFPEPLSLFTLNSFGAFYFSVAFSTLPLLLAQRLATFTVHVWGGLALIFLITVAALVFIESFNFAQHPFQSIYLGVYLGALVVTVLYLFWFGRIRRTGRAAGE
;
A
#
# COMPACT_ATOMS: atom_id res chain seq x y z
N MET A 1 -0.63 10.63 -2.35
CA MET A 1 -0.28 10.17 -3.70
C MET A 1 -1.43 9.43 -4.35
N PHE A 2 -2.06 8.47 -3.66
CA PHE A 2 -3.24 7.75 -4.18
C PHE A 2 -4.29 8.66 -4.84
N SER A 3 -4.78 9.70 -4.16
CA SER A 3 -5.81 10.59 -4.71
C SER A 3 -5.39 11.32 -5.99
N LEU A 4 -4.11 11.69 -6.13
CA LEU A 4 -3.58 12.32 -7.34
C LEU A 4 -3.56 11.31 -8.49
N THR A 5 -3.00 10.13 -8.26
CA THR A 5 -2.87 9.10 -9.30
C THR A 5 -4.23 8.52 -9.68
N GLU A 6 -5.11 8.29 -8.72
CA GLU A 6 -6.47 7.81 -8.94
C GLU A 6 -7.32 8.83 -9.71
N ALA A 7 -7.16 10.13 -9.43
CA ALA A 7 -7.80 11.17 -10.23
C ALA A 7 -7.36 11.12 -11.70
N VAL A 8 -6.07 10.88 -11.98
CA VAL A 8 -5.59 10.68 -13.35
C VAL A 8 -6.20 9.42 -13.97
N VAL A 9 -6.24 8.30 -13.25
CA VAL A 9 -6.87 7.06 -13.72
C VAL A 9 -8.35 7.27 -14.06
N LEU A 10 -9.09 7.99 -13.21
CA LEU A 10 -10.48 8.33 -13.40
C LEU A 10 -10.69 9.19 -14.64
N LEU A 11 -9.85 10.22 -14.85
CA LEU A 11 -9.93 11.06 -16.04
C LEU A 11 -9.70 10.25 -17.34
N ILE A 12 -8.74 9.32 -17.33
CA ILE A 12 -8.48 8.42 -18.46
C ILE A 12 -9.68 7.49 -18.72
N HIS A 13 -10.34 7.00 -17.66
CA HIS A 13 -11.42 6.02 -17.73
C HIS A 13 -12.80 6.63 -17.46
N GLN A 14 -12.98 7.93 -17.68
CA GLN A 14 -14.20 8.66 -17.30
C GLN A 14 -15.49 8.04 -17.88
N ALA A 15 -15.39 7.40 -19.06
CA ALA A 15 -16.50 6.69 -19.69
C ALA A 15 -17.02 5.47 -18.89
N LYS A 16 -16.25 4.98 -17.91
CA LYS A 16 -16.66 3.90 -16.99
C LYS A 16 -17.40 4.43 -15.76
N LEU A 17 -17.41 5.74 -15.54
CA LEU A 17 -18.08 6.36 -14.40
C LEU A 17 -19.59 6.43 -14.62
N LYS A 18 -20.31 5.54 -13.94
CA LYS A 18 -21.77 5.49 -13.92
C LYS A 18 -22.31 6.44 -12.85
N LEU A 19 -22.56 7.70 -13.22
CA LEU A 19 -23.03 8.75 -12.29
C LEU A 19 -24.44 8.49 -11.72
N ASP A 20 -25.17 7.57 -12.34
CA ASP A 20 -26.45 7.02 -11.91
C ASP A 20 -26.32 6.01 -10.76
N ALA A 21 -25.12 5.47 -10.51
CA ALA A 21 -24.89 4.56 -9.39
C ALA A 21 -24.87 5.31 -8.05
N LEU A 22 -25.52 4.73 -7.03
CA LEU A 22 -25.61 5.30 -5.67
C LEU A 22 -24.25 5.65 -5.06
N LEU A 23 -23.23 4.85 -5.37
CA LEU A 23 -21.87 4.99 -4.86
C LEU A 23 -20.97 5.95 -5.67
N ALA A 24 -21.43 6.45 -6.82
CA ALA A 24 -20.60 7.29 -7.69
C ALA A 24 -20.26 8.63 -7.03
N TRP A 25 -21.26 9.34 -6.52
CA TRP A 25 -21.08 10.65 -5.88
C TRP A 25 -20.28 10.57 -4.57
N PRO A 26 -20.52 9.61 -3.65
CA PRO A 26 -19.65 9.40 -2.49
C PRO A 26 -18.18 9.13 -2.87
N TYR A 27 -17.94 8.32 -3.90
CA TYR A 27 -16.58 8.03 -4.38
C TYR A 27 -15.89 9.30 -4.92
N ILE A 28 -16.56 10.06 -5.79
CA ILE A 28 -16.02 11.32 -6.34
C ILE A 28 -15.78 12.33 -5.21
N GLY A 29 -16.74 12.48 -4.29
CA GLY A 29 -16.63 13.39 -3.16
C GLY A 29 -15.45 13.06 -2.25
N MET A 30 -15.25 11.79 -1.91
CA MET A 30 -14.09 11.38 -1.13
C MET A 30 -12.78 11.53 -1.90
N LEU A 31 -12.75 11.24 -3.19
CA LEU A 31 -11.57 11.43 -4.01
C LEU A 31 -11.18 12.92 -4.07
N ALA A 32 -12.16 13.82 -4.26
CA ALA A 32 -11.94 15.26 -4.25
C ALA A 32 -11.45 15.75 -2.88
N LEU A 33 -12.06 15.29 -1.78
CA LEU A 33 -11.60 15.64 -0.44
C LEU A 33 -10.17 15.16 -0.19
N ALA A 34 -9.86 13.90 -0.50
CA ALA A 34 -8.53 13.33 -0.34
C ALA A 34 -7.48 14.03 -1.23
N LEU A 35 -7.89 14.52 -2.40
CA LEU A 35 -7.05 15.32 -3.29
C LEU A 35 -6.73 16.68 -2.66
N LEU A 36 -7.75 17.40 -2.17
CA LEU A 36 -7.57 18.69 -1.49
C LEU A 36 -6.67 18.55 -0.25
N THR A 37 -6.91 17.53 0.57
CA THR A 37 -6.05 17.26 1.75
C THR A 37 -4.62 16.94 1.32
N SER A 38 -4.42 16.15 0.26
CA SER A 38 -3.08 15.83 -0.24
C SER A 38 -2.34 17.07 -0.74
N LEU A 39 -3.03 17.97 -1.43
CA LEU A 39 -2.45 19.24 -1.90
C LEU A 39 -2.12 20.16 -0.72
N PHE A 40 -3.01 20.28 0.26
CA PHE A 40 -2.77 21.07 1.46
C PHE A 40 -1.53 20.59 2.22
N VAL A 41 -1.45 19.27 2.47
CA VAL A 41 -0.29 18.68 3.17
C VAL A 41 0.99 18.81 2.35
N LEU A 42 0.93 18.68 1.03
CA LEU A 42 2.10 18.87 0.16
C LEU A 42 2.61 20.32 0.24
N VAL A 43 1.70 21.30 0.17
CA VAL A 43 2.05 22.73 0.29
C VAL A 43 2.64 23.02 1.66
N ASP A 44 2.04 22.51 2.72
CA ASP A 44 2.54 22.68 4.09
C ASP A 44 3.92 22.03 4.27
N TRP A 45 4.11 20.82 3.76
CA TRP A 45 5.40 20.13 3.78
C TRP A 45 6.49 20.90 3.01
N LEU A 46 6.18 21.44 1.83
CA LEU A 46 7.10 22.27 1.04
C LEU A 46 7.50 23.56 1.76
N ARG A 47 6.60 24.11 2.58
CA ARG A 47 6.83 25.31 3.39
C ARG A 47 7.67 25.03 4.64
N GLN A 48 7.28 24.02 5.41
CA GLN A 48 7.93 23.72 6.69
C GLN A 48 9.26 22.97 6.52
N ARG A 49 9.43 22.23 5.41
CA ARG A 49 10.60 21.37 5.13
C ARG A 49 11.04 20.56 6.36
N PRO A 50 10.12 19.77 6.95
CA PRO A 50 10.38 19.09 8.20
C PRO A 50 11.58 18.15 8.03
N ALA A 51 12.55 18.26 8.93
CA ALA A 51 13.67 17.33 8.99
C ALA A 51 13.15 15.94 9.35
N LEU A 52 13.74 14.90 8.74
CA LEU A 52 13.45 13.53 9.15
C LEU A 52 13.87 13.38 10.62
N ALA A 53 12.92 12.99 11.47
CA ALA A 53 13.17 12.85 12.89
C ALA A 53 14.31 11.85 13.12
N ASP A 54 15.34 12.30 13.84
CA ASP A 54 16.52 11.50 14.17
C ASP A 54 16.35 10.81 15.53
N GLU A 55 15.18 10.21 15.73
CA GLU A 55 14.81 9.52 16.96
C GLU A 55 14.84 8.00 16.85
N GLY A 56 15.27 7.35 17.94
CA GLY A 56 15.27 5.90 18.09
C GLY A 56 16.59 5.21 17.69
N PRO A 57 16.63 3.87 17.81
CA PRO A 57 17.83 3.11 17.49
C PRO A 57 18.17 3.18 15.99
N PRO A 58 19.47 3.05 15.65
CA PRO A 58 19.92 2.95 14.27
C PRO A 58 19.19 1.82 13.54
N ARG A 59 18.84 2.05 12.28
CA ARG A 59 18.21 1.02 11.44
C ARG A 59 19.25 -0.05 11.05
N PRO A 60 19.04 -1.33 11.38
CA PRO A 60 19.93 -2.39 10.92
C PRO A 60 19.79 -2.62 9.41
N ALA A 61 20.87 -3.07 8.78
CA ALA A 61 20.96 -3.21 7.33
C ALA A 61 19.87 -4.13 6.73
N TRP A 62 19.46 -5.18 7.45
CA TRP A 62 18.40 -6.08 6.97
C TRP A 62 17.05 -5.38 6.80
N VAL A 63 16.72 -4.40 7.66
CA VAL A 63 15.47 -3.61 7.53
C VAL A 63 15.53 -2.77 6.26
N HIS A 64 16.71 -2.23 5.93
CA HIS A 64 16.89 -1.50 4.69
C HIS A 64 16.70 -2.40 3.46
N VAL A 65 17.29 -3.61 3.46
CA VAL A 65 17.13 -4.58 2.39
C VAL A 65 15.66 -4.97 2.23
N VAL A 66 14.96 -5.29 3.32
CA VAL A 66 13.53 -5.63 3.28
C VAL A 66 12.70 -4.47 2.73
N ASN A 67 12.95 -3.24 3.16
CA ASN A 67 12.23 -2.06 2.66
C ASN A 67 12.50 -1.80 1.18
N LEU A 68 13.76 -1.93 0.75
CA LEU A 68 14.13 -1.77 -0.66
C LEU A 68 13.48 -2.85 -1.53
N SER A 69 13.55 -4.11 -1.11
CA SER A 69 12.89 -5.22 -1.81
C SER A 69 11.38 -5.02 -1.89
N PHE A 70 10.74 -4.58 -0.80
CA PHE A 70 9.32 -4.24 -0.78
C PHE A 70 9.01 -3.11 -1.77
N ALA A 71 9.76 -2.01 -1.73
CA ALA A 71 9.55 -0.87 -2.64
C ALA A 71 9.67 -1.29 -4.11
N VAL A 72 10.74 -2.02 -4.46
CA VAL A 72 10.97 -2.52 -5.83
C VAL A 72 9.83 -3.44 -6.27
N PHE A 73 9.44 -4.40 -5.42
CA PHE A 73 8.36 -5.33 -5.71
C PHE A 73 7.02 -4.61 -5.93
N VAL A 74 6.66 -3.66 -5.07
CA VAL A 74 5.39 -2.94 -5.18
C VAL A 74 5.40 -1.94 -6.35
N PHE A 75 6.53 -1.32 -6.67
CA PHE A 75 6.68 -0.54 -7.91
C PHE A 75 6.51 -1.41 -9.16
N PHE A 76 7.06 -2.61 -9.15
CA PHE A 76 6.83 -3.59 -10.23
C PHE A 76 5.35 -3.91 -10.37
N LEU A 77 4.64 -4.18 -9.26
CA LEU A 77 3.19 -4.42 -9.29
C LEU A 77 2.41 -3.22 -9.83
N ALA A 78 2.80 -2.00 -9.45
CA ALA A 78 2.17 -0.77 -9.97
C ALA A 78 2.35 -0.65 -11.49
N GLY A 79 3.57 -0.83 -12.00
CA GLY A 79 3.85 -0.79 -13.43
C GLY A 79 3.13 -1.91 -14.19
N PHE A 80 3.11 -3.11 -13.64
CA PHE A 80 2.37 -4.24 -14.18
C PHE A 80 0.87 -3.95 -14.28
N ALA A 81 0.27 -3.39 -13.23
CA ALA A 81 -1.13 -3.01 -13.23
C ALA A 81 -1.45 -1.93 -14.27
N PHE A 82 -0.65 -0.85 -14.33
CA PHE A 82 -0.82 0.21 -15.34
C PHE A 82 -0.63 -0.26 -16.78
N SER A 83 0.13 -1.34 -17.01
CA SER A 83 0.31 -1.90 -18.34
C SER A 83 -0.95 -2.55 -18.91
N GLY A 84 -1.98 -2.80 -18.09
CA GLY A 84 -3.20 -3.46 -18.53
C GLY A 84 -2.99 -4.93 -18.91
N HIS A 85 -1.99 -5.59 -18.33
CA HIS A 85 -1.61 -6.95 -18.73
C HIS A 85 -2.77 -7.94 -18.55
N TRP A 86 -2.97 -8.83 -19.52
CA TRP A 86 -4.11 -9.76 -19.58
C TRP A 86 -4.22 -10.68 -18.36
N ILE A 87 -3.10 -11.05 -17.74
CA ILE A 87 -3.06 -11.86 -16.51
C ILE A 87 -3.81 -11.15 -15.36
N GLY A 88 -3.75 -9.81 -15.31
CA GLY A 88 -4.47 -9.01 -14.32
C GLY A 88 -5.96 -8.81 -14.63
N LEU A 89 -6.39 -9.05 -15.87
CA LEU A 89 -7.77 -8.81 -16.32
C LEU A 89 -8.63 -10.08 -16.33
N ASN A 90 -8.01 -11.25 -16.58
CA ASN A 90 -8.74 -12.48 -16.92
C ASN A 90 -8.94 -13.44 -15.72
N GLY A 91 -9.02 -12.92 -14.49
CA GLY A 91 -9.28 -13.75 -13.30
C GLY A 91 -8.15 -14.75 -12.95
N VAL A 92 -6.95 -14.58 -13.49
CA VAL A 92 -5.83 -15.51 -13.26
C VAL A 92 -5.23 -15.34 -11.87
N ILE A 93 -5.04 -14.09 -11.45
CA ILE A 93 -4.52 -13.73 -10.11
C ILE A 93 -5.66 -13.26 -9.19
N PHE A 94 -6.58 -12.45 -9.72
CA PHE A 94 -7.75 -11.97 -9.00
C PHE A 94 -8.88 -13.00 -9.11
N PRO A 95 -9.74 -13.15 -8.07
CA PRO A 95 -10.85 -14.10 -8.11
C PRO A 95 -11.86 -13.77 -9.22
N GLU A 96 -12.07 -12.49 -9.50
CA GLU A 96 -12.98 -12.01 -10.54
C GLU A 96 -12.22 -11.27 -11.66
N PRO A 97 -12.73 -11.34 -12.91
CA PRO A 97 -12.19 -10.55 -14.01
C PRO A 97 -12.28 -9.05 -13.70
N LEU A 98 -11.16 -8.36 -13.83
CA LEU A 98 -11.09 -6.93 -13.57
C LEU A 98 -11.31 -6.14 -14.87
N SER A 99 -11.96 -5.00 -14.73
CA SER A 99 -11.93 -3.98 -15.78
C SER A 99 -10.57 -3.29 -15.82
N LEU A 100 -10.19 -2.73 -16.98
CA LEU A 100 -8.96 -1.93 -17.10
C LEU A 100 -8.94 -0.75 -16.13
N PHE A 101 -10.10 -0.15 -15.87
CA PHE A 101 -10.23 0.91 -14.86
C PHE A 101 -9.85 0.38 -13.47
N THR A 102 -10.44 -0.73 -13.04
CA THR A 102 -10.18 -1.34 -11.73
C THR A 102 -8.71 -1.76 -11.58
N LEU A 103 -8.12 -2.34 -12.63
CA LEU A 103 -6.71 -2.73 -12.62
C LEU A 103 -5.79 -1.50 -12.52
N ASN A 104 -6.09 -0.41 -13.23
CA ASN A 104 -5.33 0.83 -13.12
C ASN A 104 -5.51 1.53 -11.76
N SER A 105 -6.67 1.43 -11.13
CA SER A 105 -6.87 1.89 -9.74
C SER A 105 -6.04 1.07 -8.75
N PHE A 106 -5.90 -0.24 -8.95
CA PHE A 106 -4.91 -1.04 -8.20
C PHE A 106 -3.48 -0.56 -8.46
N GLY A 107 -3.15 -0.20 -9.71
CA GLY A 107 -1.88 0.43 -10.05
C GLY A 107 -1.63 1.73 -9.29
N ALA A 108 -2.63 2.60 -9.19
CA ALA A 108 -2.57 3.84 -8.41
C ALA A 108 -2.36 3.57 -6.91
N PHE A 109 -3.04 2.55 -6.37
CA PHE A 109 -2.85 2.09 -5.00
C PHE A 109 -1.42 1.60 -4.75
N TYR A 110 -0.93 0.64 -5.54
CA TYR A 110 0.43 0.10 -5.41
C TYR A 110 1.48 1.20 -5.58
N PHE A 111 1.30 2.10 -6.56
CA PHE A 111 2.19 3.23 -6.76
C PHE A 111 2.23 4.14 -5.52
N SER A 112 1.07 4.45 -4.93
CA SER A 112 1.02 5.27 -3.72
C SER A 112 1.72 4.61 -2.54
N VAL A 113 1.53 3.30 -2.36
CA VAL A 113 2.22 2.53 -1.31
C VAL A 113 3.73 2.56 -1.56
N ALA A 114 4.20 2.20 -2.74
CA ALA A 114 5.62 2.18 -3.06
C ALA A 114 6.26 3.58 -2.93
N PHE A 115 5.62 4.62 -3.47
CA PHE A 115 6.11 5.99 -3.38
C PHE A 115 6.23 6.47 -1.93
N SER A 116 5.30 6.09 -1.07
CA SER A 116 5.34 6.45 0.35
C SER A 116 6.51 5.82 1.12
N THR A 117 7.17 4.80 0.57
CA THR A 117 8.36 4.18 1.17
C THR A 117 9.67 4.87 0.79
N LEU A 118 9.68 5.73 -0.23
CA LEU A 118 10.91 6.39 -0.71
C LEU A 118 11.59 7.23 0.38
N PRO A 119 10.88 8.08 1.17
CA PRO A 119 11.52 8.81 2.26
C PRO A 119 12.10 7.89 3.33
N LEU A 120 11.55 6.68 3.50
CA LEU A 120 12.05 5.71 4.46
C LEU A 120 13.38 5.10 4.02
N LEU A 121 13.65 5.00 2.72
CA LEU A 121 14.96 4.55 2.24
C LEU A 121 16.07 5.49 2.74
N LEU A 122 15.77 6.78 2.80
CA LEU A 122 16.66 7.84 3.31
C LEU A 122 16.70 7.92 4.85
N ALA A 123 15.67 7.46 5.54
CA ALA A 123 15.60 7.48 7.00
C ALA A 123 16.64 6.56 7.64
N GLN A 124 17.40 7.09 8.59
CA GLN A 124 18.49 6.37 9.26
C GLN A 124 18.02 5.63 10.53
N ARG A 125 16.82 5.94 11.04
CA ARG A 125 16.32 5.43 12.32
C ARG A 125 14.96 4.77 12.26
N LEU A 126 14.72 3.90 13.24
CA LEU A 126 13.56 3.00 13.27
C LEU A 126 12.24 3.65 13.68
N ALA A 127 12.25 4.82 14.33
CA ALA A 127 11.01 5.48 14.76
C ALA A 127 10.13 5.88 13.55
N THR A 128 10.72 6.55 12.57
CA THR A 128 10.05 6.97 11.32
C THR A 128 9.52 5.76 10.53
N PHE A 129 10.29 4.67 10.51
CA PHE A 129 9.87 3.44 9.85
C PHE A 129 8.66 2.81 10.56
N THR A 130 8.62 2.80 11.88
CA THR A 130 7.54 2.16 12.65
C THR A 130 6.18 2.83 12.42
N VAL A 131 6.13 4.17 12.35
CA VAL A 131 4.89 4.90 12.05
C VAL A 131 4.33 4.48 10.69
N HIS A 132 5.19 4.36 9.69
CA HIS A 132 4.79 3.88 8.37
C HIS A 132 4.28 2.44 8.40
N VAL A 133 4.96 1.55 9.14
CA VAL A 133 4.56 0.14 9.30
C VAL A 133 3.17 0.00 9.91
N TRP A 134 2.79 0.83 10.88
CA TRP A 134 1.44 0.83 11.44
C TRP A 134 0.36 1.20 10.42
N GLY A 135 0.63 2.22 9.58
CA GLY A 135 -0.26 2.57 8.47
C GLY A 135 -0.41 1.44 7.47
N GLY A 136 0.71 0.78 7.11
CA GLY A 136 0.71 -0.40 6.25
C GLY A 136 -0.06 -1.59 6.86
N LEU A 137 0.10 -1.83 8.17
CA LEU A 137 -0.59 -2.91 8.89
C LEU A 137 -2.11 -2.78 8.78
N ALA A 138 -2.66 -1.58 8.99
CA ALA A 138 -4.09 -1.35 8.87
C ALA A 138 -4.61 -1.71 7.47
N LEU A 139 -3.89 -1.29 6.42
CA LEU A 139 -4.25 -1.61 5.04
C LEU A 139 -4.17 -3.11 4.75
N ILE A 140 -3.04 -3.75 5.09
CA ILE A 140 -2.86 -5.17 4.79
C ILE A 140 -3.84 -6.05 5.57
N PHE A 141 -4.17 -5.67 6.81
CA PHE A 141 -5.17 -6.34 7.61
C PHE A 141 -6.55 -6.27 6.94
N LEU A 142 -6.99 -5.07 6.53
CA LEU A 142 -8.29 -4.89 5.87
C LEU A 142 -8.38 -5.67 4.55
N ILE A 143 -7.33 -5.64 3.73
CA ILE A 143 -7.28 -6.38 2.46
C ILE A 143 -7.32 -7.90 2.72
N THR A 144 -6.57 -8.37 3.72
CA THR A 144 -6.55 -9.79 4.09
C THR A 144 -7.92 -10.25 4.59
N VAL A 145 -8.56 -9.48 5.47
CA VAL A 145 -9.91 -9.79 5.97
C VAL A 145 -10.91 -9.84 4.80
N ALA A 146 -10.87 -8.87 3.88
CA ALA A 146 -11.72 -8.89 2.70
C ALA A 146 -11.48 -10.15 1.85
N ALA A 147 -10.23 -10.52 1.60
CA ALA A 147 -9.90 -11.73 0.85
C ALA A 147 -10.41 -13.02 1.53
N LEU A 148 -10.38 -13.07 2.86
CA LEU A 148 -10.91 -14.21 3.63
C LEU A 148 -12.44 -14.24 3.67
N VAL A 149 -13.10 -13.08 3.76
CA VAL A 149 -14.57 -12.99 3.70
C VAL A 149 -15.09 -13.44 2.34
N PHE A 150 -14.40 -13.05 1.26
CA PHE A 150 -14.73 -13.43 -0.12
C PHE A 150 -13.93 -14.64 -0.62
N ILE A 151 -13.52 -15.54 0.28
CA ILE A 151 -12.69 -16.70 -0.09
C ILE A 151 -13.38 -17.64 -1.09
N GLU A 152 -14.72 -17.71 -1.06
CA GLU A 152 -15.51 -18.52 -1.98
C GLU A 152 -15.43 -18.06 -3.44
N SER A 153 -15.07 -16.79 -3.68
CA SER A 153 -14.82 -16.28 -5.03
C SER A 153 -13.51 -16.82 -5.63
N PHE A 154 -12.63 -17.41 -4.81
CA PHE A 154 -11.37 -17.97 -5.27
C PHE A 154 -11.55 -19.41 -5.76
N ASN A 155 -11.08 -19.68 -6.97
CA ASN A 155 -11.06 -21.01 -7.56
C ASN A 155 -9.61 -21.50 -7.69
N PHE A 156 -9.04 -21.96 -6.58
CA PHE A 156 -7.65 -22.44 -6.54
C PHE A 156 -7.40 -23.69 -7.39
N ALA A 157 -8.45 -24.47 -7.67
CA ALA A 157 -8.35 -25.69 -8.47
C ALA A 157 -8.11 -25.38 -9.95
N GLN A 158 -8.84 -24.41 -10.51
CA GLN A 158 -8.72 -24.01 -11.91
C GLN A 158 -7.71 -22.87 -12.11
N HIS A 159 -7.49 -22.04 -11.10
CA HIS A 159 -6.58 -20.90 -11.13
C HIS A 159 -5.59 -20.95 -9.95
N PRO A 160 -4.54 -21.78 -10.01
CA PRO A 160 -3.58 -21.94 -8.91
C PRO A 160 -2.84 -20.65 -8.58
N PHE A 161 -2.68 -19.74 -9.54
CA PHE A 161 -2.05 -18.42 -9.34
C PHE A 161 -2.85 -17.49 -8.44
N GLN A 162 -4.15 -17.73 -8.21
CA GLN A 162 -4.93 -16.95 -7.24
C GLN A 162 -4.42 -17.14 -5.79
N SER A 163 -3.73 -18.26 -5.51
CA SER A 163 -3.06 -18.46 -4.21
C SER A 163 -1.95 -17.44 -3.95
N ILE A 164 -1.33 -16.89 -4.99
CA ILE A 164 -0.29 -15.85 -4.86
C ILE A 164 -0.87 -14.58 -4.27
N TYR A 165 -2.09 -14.19 -4.68
CA TYR A 165 -2.77 -13.02 -4.12
C TYR A 165 -2.88 -13.13 -2.60
N LEU A 166 -3.45 -14.24 -2.11
CA LEU A 166 -3.62 -14.47 -0.67
C LEU A 166 -2.26 -14.64 0.03
N GLY A 167 -1.33 -15.38 -0.57
CA GLY A 167 -0.01 -15.65 -0.02
C GLY A 167 0.83 -14.39 0.18
N VAL A 168 0.76 -13.43 -0.76
CA VAL A 168 1.47 -12.15 -0.64
C VAL A 168 0.93 -11.32 0.52
N TYR A 169 -0.40 -11.22 0.68
CA TYR A 169 -0.99 -10.46 1.78
C TYR A 169 -0.75 -11.12 3.14
N LEU A 170 -0.91 -12.45 3.24
CA LEU A 170 -0.60 -13.17 4.48
C LEU A 170 0.89 -13.08 4.83
N GLY A 171 1.77 -13.26 3.84
CA GLY A 171 3.21 -13.17 4.03
C GLY A 171 3.63 -11.79 4.52
N ALA A 172 3.17 -10.73 3.87
CA ALA A 172 3.49 -9.37 4.30
C ALA A 172 2.86 -9.03 5.67
N LEU A 173 1.64 -9.52 5.99
CA LEU A 173 1.05 -9.38 7.32
C LEU A 173 1.92 -10.03 8.40
N VAL A 174 2.36 -11.27 8.18
CA VAL A 174 3.24 -12.00 9.10
C VAL A 174 4.57 -11.26 9.28
N VAL A 175 5.22 -10.85 8.19
CA VAL A 175 6.48 -10.09 8.24
C VAL A 175 6.31 -8.79 9.03
N THR A 176 5.23 -8.06 8.79
CA THR A 176 4.89 -6.83 9.52
C THR A 176 4.71 -7.08 11.02
N VAL A 177 3.95 -8.11 11.41
CA VAL A 177 3.72 -8.45 12.82
C VAL A 177 5.03 -8.87 13.51
N LEU A 178 5.83 -9.71 12.85
CA LEU A 178 7.14 -10.14 13.36
C LEU A 178 8.09 -8.95 13.55
N TYR A 179 8.11 -8.02 12.59
CA TYR A 179 8.88 -6.79 12.69
C TYR A 179 8.46 -5.96 13.91
N LEU A 180 7.15 -5.73 14.11
CA LEU A 180 6.63 -4.94 15.24
C LEU A 180 6.94 -5.63 16.59
N PHE A 181 6.83 -6.95 16.65
CA PHE A 181 7.18 -7.72 17.86
C PHE A 181 8.67 -7.60 18.20
N TRP A 182 9.54 -7.75 17.20
CA TRP A 182 10.99 -7.57 17.35
C TRP A 182 11.34 -6.15 17.80
N PHE A 183 10.76 -5.13 17.17
CA PHE A 183 10.98 -3.73 17.53
C PHE A 183 10.48 -3.41 18.95
N GLY A 184 9.32 -3.95 19.33
CA GLY A 184 8.77 -3.84 20.67
C GLY A 184 9.68 -4.46 21.74
N ARG A 185 10.32 -5.61 21.44
CA ARG A 185 11.32 -6.21 22.34
C ARG A 185 12.54 -5.31 22.54
N ILE A 186 13.13 -4.79 21.47
CA ILE A 186 14.31 -3.92 21.55
C ILE A 186 14.03 -2.65 22.36
N ARG A 187 12.86 -2.04 22.17
CA ARG A 187 12.48 -0.84 22.92
C ARG A 187 12.32 -1.09 24.42
N ARG A 188 11.87 -2.28 24.82
CA ARG A 188 11.74 -2.67 26.24
C ARG A 188 13.11 -2.94 26.87
N THR A 189 13.98 -3.69 26.18
CA THR A 189 15.32 -4.00 26.70
C THR A 189 16.21 -2.75 26.78
N GLY A 190 16.10 -1.83 25.83
CA GLY A 190 16.84 -0.56 25.86
C GLY A 190 16.40 0.39 26.97
N ARG A 191 15.14 0.31 27.43
CA ARG A 191 14.65 1.07 28.60
C ARG A 191 15.14 0.45 29.91
N ALA A 192 15.13 -0.88 30.02
CA ALA A 192 15.59 -1.59 31.22
C ALA A 192 17.11 -1.51 31.47
N ALA A 193 17.91 -1.15 30.46
CA ALA A 193 19.36 -0.96 30.57
C ALA A 193 19.77 0.51 30.82
N GLY A 194 18.80 1.44 30.84
CA GLY A 194 19.01 2.87 31.08
C GLY A 194 18.48 3.35 32.44
N GLU A 195 18.00 2.42 33.27
CA GLU A 195 17.74 2.58 34.71
C GLU A 195 18.87 1.92 35.50
#